data_AF-A0A2D5G1Z4-F1
#
_entry.id   AF-A0A2D5G1Z4-F1
#
_cell.length_a   1.000
_cell.length_b   1.000
_cell.length_c   1.000
_cell.angle_alpha   90.00
_cell.angle_beta   90.00
_cell.angle_gamma   90.00
#
_symmetry.space_group_name_H-M   'P 1'
#
loop_
_entity.id
_entity.type
_entity.pdbx_description
1 polymer ?
#
loop_
_entity_poly.entity_id
_entity_poly.type
_entity_poly.pdbx_seq_one_letter_code
_entity_poly.pdbx_strand_id
1 'polypeptide(L)'
;MDEKKIEALNYPDGDMNLQPDPTTICLVPWAQEPIAQVIQDCLHMNRSAIEIFPRNMLRRVLALYETEDWGIAIAPELEFYLTKINEDHDYPLAPLIGRSGRPEATGQFYGIDALNEFDLLFEYVRLLRSSAVGHRCVNSRNESLTNRDQFYP
;
A
#
# COMPACT_ATOMS: atom_id res chain seq x y z
N MET A 1 -19.45 29.18 -16.54
CA MET A 1 -18.82 27.92 -16.12
C MET A 1 -18.27 27.29 -17.39
N ASP A 2 -16.95 27.23 -17.55
CA ASP A 2 -16.30 26.84 -18.81
C ASP A 2 -16.75 25.43 -19.24
N GLU A 3 -17.40 25.33 -20.39
CA GLU A 3 -17.83 24.04 -20.98
C GLU A 3 -16.63 23.11 -21.21
N LYS A 4 -15.45 23.66 -21.51
CA LYS A 4 -14.19 22.91 -21.62
C LYS A 4 -13.72 22.28 -20.30
N LYS A 5 -14.13 22.84 -19.16
CA LYS A 5 -13.79 22.31 -17.83
C LYS A 5 -14.71 21.15 -17.44
N ILE A 6 -15.90 21.09 -18.04
CA ILE A 6 -16.89 20.01 -17.86
C ILE A 6 -16.49 18.78 -18.70
N GLU A 7 -15.88 18.97 -19.87
CA GLU A 7 -15.37 17.87 -20.71
C GLU A 7 -14.20 17.11 -20.05
N ALA A 8 -13.37 17.79 -19.25
CA ALA A 8 -12.33 17.15 -18.43
C ALA A 8 -12.90 16.33 -17.25
N LEU A 9 -14.19 16.51 -16.93
CA LEU A 9 -14.96 15.77 -15.92
C LEU A 9 -15.87 14.71 -16.54
N ASN A 10 -15.89 14.56 -17.87
CA ASN A 10 -16.48 13.37 -18.47
C ASN A 10 -15.69 12.17 -17.98
N TYR A 11 -16.39 11.29 -17.27
CA TYR A 11 -15.93 9.95 -16.96
C TYR A 11 -15.30 9.37 -18.23
N PRO A 12 -14.10 8.76 -18.20
CA PRO A 12 -13.53 8.14 -19.37
C PRO A 12 -14.43 6.96 -19.74
N ASP A 13 -15.42 7.22 -20.58
CA ASP A 13 -16.31 6.24 -21.19
C ASP A 13 -15.60 5.52 -22.36
N GLY A 14 -14.32 5.83 -22.56
CA GLY A 14 -13.43 5.17 -23.51
C GLY A 14 -12.51 4.17 -22.80
N ASP A 15 -12.32 3.03 -23.45
CA ASP A 15 -11.36 2.01 -23.01
C ASP A 15 -9.98 2.60 -22.77
N MET A 16 -9.28 2.03 -21.78
CA MET A 16 -7.93 2.41 -21.41
C MET A 16 -6.97 1.27 -21.72
N ASN A 17 -5.75 1.62 -22.10
CA ASN A 17 -4.69 0.65 -22.32
C ASN A 17 -3.90 0.47 -21.03
N LEU A 18 -3.92 -0.75 -20.49
CA LEU A 18 -3.15 -1.12 -19.30
C LEU A 18 -1.82 -1.71 -19.73
N GLN A 19 -0.73 -1.03 -19.38
CA GLN A 19 0.62 -1.47 -19.68
C GLN A 19 1.29 -2.05 -18.43
N PRO A 20 1.67 -3.34 -18.43
CA PRO A 20 2.33 -3.96 -17.29
C PRO A 20 3.75 -3.43 -17.13
N ASP A 21 4.11 -3.09 -15.89
CA ASP A 21 5.49 -2.80 -15.54
C ASP A 21 6.18 -4.07 -15.02
N PRO A 22 7.04 -4.73 -15.84
CA PRO A 22 7.67 -5.99 -15.47
C PRO A 22 8.61 -5.86 -14.26
N THR A 23 9.04 -4.64 -13.92
CA THR A 23 9.90 -4.41 -12.74
C THR A 23 9.15 -4.54 -11.41
N THR A 24 7.82 -4.56 -11.45
CA THR A 24 6.95 -4.60 -10.27
C THR A 24 6.36 -5.98 -9.98
N ILE A 25 6.78 -7.01 -10.71
CA ILE A 25 6.28 -8.38 -10.52
C ILE A 25 6.60 -8.86 -9.11
N CYS A 26 5.57 -9.28 -8.38
CA CYS A 26 5.67 -9.87 -7.05
C CYS A 26 4.85 -11.15 -7.00
N LEU A 27 5.45 -12.26 -6.56
CA LEU A 27 4.70 -13.50 -6.31
C LEU A 27 3.77 -13.31 -5.10
N VAL A 28 2.62 -13.99 -5.10
CA VAL A 28 1.67 -13.97 -3.99
C VAL A 28 2.00 -15.14 -3.06
N PRO A 29 2.63 -14.89 -1.90
CA PRO A 29 3.24 -15.94 -1.08
C PRO A 29 2.22 -16.84 -0.35
N TRP A 30 0.96 -16.41 -0.21
CA TRP A 30 -0.13 -17.22 0.34
C TRP A 30 -0.94 -17.99 -0.71
N ALA A 31 -0.69 -17.78 -2.01
CA ALA A 31 -1.43 -18.47 -3.05
C ALA A 31 -1.00 -19.95 -3.13
N GLN A 32 -1.98 -20.86 -3.21
CA GLN A 32 -1.71 -22.30 -3.35
C GLN A 32 -1.08 -22.65 -4.71
N GLU A 33 -1.40 -21.85 -5.73
CA GLU A 33 -0.83 -21.93 -7.08
C GLU A 33 0.09 -20.73 -7.33
N PRO A 34 1.07 -20.83 -8.27
CA PRO A 34 2.00 -19.75 -8.55
C PRO A 34 1.31 -18.56 -9.23
N ILE A 35 0.81 -17.64 -8.42
CA ILE A 35 0.17 -16.39 -8.84
C ILE A 35 1.14 -15.22 -8.62
N ALA A 36 1.16 -14.27 -9.56
CA ALA A 36 1.93 -13.04 -9.46
C ALA A 36 1.02 -11.80 -9.61
N GLN A 37 1.35 -10.75 -8.88
CA GLN A 37 0.79 -9.41 -9.05
C GLN A 37 1.79 -8.52 -9.81
N VAL A 38 1.27 -7.62 -10.65
CA VAL A 38 2.06 -6.67 -11.43
C VAL A 38 1.33 -5.34 -11.52
N ILE A 39 2.01 -4.25 -11.20
CA ILE A 39 1.44 -2.90 -11.28
C ILE A 39 1.35 -2.49 -12.76
N GLN A 40 0.20 -1.97 -13.16
CA GLN A 40 -0.06 -1.47 -14.50
C GLN A 40 -0.03 0.05 -14.53
N ASP A 41 0.53 0.60 -15.61
CA ASP A 41 0.33 1.99 -15.97
C ASP A 41 -0.92 2.12 -16.84
N CYS A 42 -1.72 3.15 -16.60
CA CYS A 42 -2.91 3.41 -17.39
C CYS A 42 -2.65 4.49 -18.42
N LEU A 43 -2.88 4.15 -19.68
CA LEU A 43 -2.61 5.00 -20.84
C LEU A 43 -3.89 5.20 -21.65
N HIS A 44 -4.00 6.35 -22.29
CA HIS A 44 -4.94 6.56 -23.38
C HIS A 44 -4.64 5.60 -24.54
N MET A 45 -5.60 5.41 -25.45
CA MET A 45 -5.44 4.56 -26.63
C MET A 45 -4.27 4.99 -27.54
N ASN A 46 -3.92 6.28 -27.55
CA ASN A 46 -2.75 6.82 -28.24
C ASN A 46 -1.41 6.61 -27.49
N ARG A 47 -1.41 5.83 -26.40
CA ARG A 47 -0.28 5.55 -25.50
C ARG A 47 0.21 6.74 -24.66
N SER A 48 -0.51 7.87 -24.64
CA SER A 48 -0.21 8.96 -23.70
C SER A 48 -0.68 8.62 -22.28
N ALA A 49 0.01 9.13 -21.26
CA ALA A 49 -0.32 8.88 -19.87
C ALA A 49 -1.65 9.54 -19.48
N ILE A 50 -2.51 8.81 -18.77
CA ILE A 50 -3.71 9.39 -18.17
C ILE A 50 -3.30 10.10 -16.88
N GLU A 51 -3.46 11.43 -16.81
CA GLU A 51 -2.90 12.24 -15.73
C GLU A 51 -3.53 11.97 -14.35
N ILE A 52 -4.82 11.62 -14.31
CA ILE A 52 -5.54 11.37 -13.05
C ILE A 52 -5.17 10.03 -12.39
N PHE A 53 -4.42 9.16 -13.08
CA PHE A 53 -3.99 7.89 -12.48
C PHE A 53 -2.91 8.13 -11.41
N PRO A 54 -3.07 7.58 -10.19
CA PRO A 54 -2.19 7.90 -9.05
C PRO A 54 -0.70 7.72 -9.34
N ARG A 55 -0.34 6.66 -10.07
CA ARG A 55 1.06 6.36 -10.42
C ARG A 55 1.64 7.36 -11.43
N ASN A 56 0.85 7.80 -12.40
CA ASN A 56 1.26 8.82 -13.36
C ASN A 56 1.38 10.18 -12.68
N MET A 57 0.46 10.52 -11.78
CA MET A 57 0.52 11.71 -10.94
C MET A 57 1.79 11.71 -10.08
N LEU A 58 2.10 10.59 -9.41
CA LEU A 58 3.31 10.46 -8.60
C LEU A 58 4.58 10.65 -9.44
N ARG A 59 4.69 10.05 -10.63
CA ARG A 59 5.85 10.25 -11.53
C ARG A 59 6.03 11.72 -11.90
N ARG A 60 4.94 12.44 -12.18
CA ARG A 60 5.00 13.88 -12.44
C ARG A 60 5.55 14.65 -11.25
N VAL A 61 5.08 14.35 -10.05
CA VAL A 61 5.60 14.98 -8.82
C VAL A 61 7.09 14.67 -8.65
N LEU A 62 7.51 13.41 -8.78
CA LEU A 62 8.92 13.02 -8.69
C LEU A 62 9.80 13.73 -9.71
N ALA A 63 9.36 13.87 -10.96
CA ALA A 63 10.10 14.59 -12.00
C ALA A 63 10.36 16.07 -11.63
N LEU A 64 9.45 16.72 -10.89
CA LEU A 64 9.66 18.09 -10.40
C LEU A 64 10.75 18.18 -9.34
N TYR A 65 10.94 17.13 -8.54
CA TYR A 65 12.06 17.08 -7.59
C TYR A 65 13.39 16.80 -8.31
N GLU A 66 13.37 15.96 -9.35
CA GLU A 66 14.55 15.69 -10.18
C GLU A 66 15.05 16.94 -10.91
N THR A 67 14.15 17.84 -11.37
CA THR A 67 14.57 19.11 -11.99
C THR A 67 15.32 20.03 -11.05
N GLU A 68 15.09 19.90 -9.75
CA GLU A 68 15.74 20.68 -8.69
C GLU A 68 16.96 19.94 -8.08
N ASP A 69 17.31 18.77 -8.62
CA ASP A 69 18.36 17.87 -8.09
C ASP A 69 18.10 17.43 -6.63
N TRP A 70 16.83 17.26 -6.25
CA TRP A 70 16.43 16.87 -4.89
C TRP A 70 16.19 15.37 -4.77
N GLY A 71 16.89 14.74 -3.83
CA GLY A 71 16.60 13.37 -3.41
C GLY A 71 15.40 13.32 -2.45
N ILE A 72 14.44 12.44 -2.71
CA ILE A 72 13.28 12.22 -1.84
C ILE A 72 13.36 10.85 -1.19
N ALA A 73 13.10 10.80 0.11
CA ALA A 73 12.79 9.57 0.83
C ALA A 73 11.39 9.70 1.46
N ILE A 74 10.55 8.68 1.29
CA ILE A 74 9.25 8.59 1.95
C ILE A 74 9.19 7.33 2.81
N ALA A 75 8.55 7.45 3.97
CA ALA A 75 8.27 6.34 4.88
C ALA A 75 6.76 6.32 5.17
N PRO A 76 5.96 5.65 4.33
CA PRO A 76 4.53 5.50 4.61
C PRO A 76 4.33 4.62 5.85
N GLU A 77 3.47 5.07 6.76
CA GLU A 77 2.99 4.28 7.90
C GLU A 77 1.65 3.66 7.51
N LEU A 78 1.60 2.31 7.46
CA LEU A 78 0.39 1.57 7.15
C LEU A 78 -0.30 1.17 8.45
N GLU A 79 -1.44 1.80 8.72
CA GLU A 79 -2.32 1.45 9.83
C GLU A 79 -3.51 0.63 9.34
N PHE A 80 -3.91 -0.39 10.10
CA PHE A 80 -5.08 -1.20 9.80
C PHE A 80 -5.74 -1.71 11.08
N TYR A 81 -7.02 -2.07 10.98
CA TYR A 81 -7.80 -2.65 12.08
C TYR A 81 -8.16 -4.10 11.78
N LEU A 82 -8.13 -4.94 12.81
CA LEU A 82 -8.64 -6.32 12.73
C LEU A 82 -10.05 -6.37 13.30
N THR A 83 -11.02 -6.55 12.41
CA THR A 83 -12.44 -6.66 12.76
C THR A 83 -12.92 -8.08 12.58
N LYS A 84 -13.99 -8.45 13.30
CA LYS A 84 -14.77 -9.63 12.94
C LYS A 84 -15.35 -9.46 11.53
N ILE A 85 -15.67 -10.60 10.91
CA ILE A 85 -16.52 -10.62 9.72
C ILE A 85 -17.83 -9.93 10.10
N ASN A 86 -18.20 -8.91 9.32
CA ASN A 86 -19.44 -8.19 9.51
C ASN A 86 -20.46 -8.67 8.48
N GLU A 87 -21.42 -9.49 8.91
CA GLU A 87 -22.47 -10.03 8.05
C GLU A 87 -23.60 -9.03 7.80
N ASP A 88 -23.80 -8.08 8.73
CA ASP A 88 -24.86 -7.09 8.68
C ASP A 88 -24.26 -5.67 8.71
N HIS A 89 -24.42 -4.93 7.61
CA HIS A 89 -23.88 -3.59 7.45
C HIS A 89 -24.58 -2.54 8.31
N ASP A 90 -25.76 -2.85 8.89
CA ASP A 90 -26.51 -1.93 9.75
C ASP A 90 -25.92 -1.84 11.17
N TYR A 91 -25.07 -2.80 11.56
CA TYR A 91 -24.43 -2.83 12.87
C TYR A 91 -22.97 -2.38 12.83
N PRO A 92 -22.45 -1.79 13.93
CA PRO A 92 -21.08 -1.32 14.00
C PRO A 92 -20.08 -2.49 13.98
N LEU A 93 -18.91 -2.23 13.40
CA LEU A 93 -17.80 -3.18 13.36
C LEU A 93 -17.40 -3.60 14.78
N ALA A 94 -17.33 -4.90 15.00
CA ALA A 94 -16.89 -5.48 16.26
C ALA A 94 -15.41 -5.89 16.21
N PRO A 95 -14.65 -5.70 17.31
CA PRO A 95 -13.25 -6.11 17.37
C PRO A 95 -13.12 -7.63 17.25
N LEU A 96 -12.03 -8.09 16.63
CA LEU A 96 -11.70 -9.51 16.57
C LEU A 96 -11.42 -10.05 17.99
N ILE A 97 -11.80 -11.31 18.25
CA ILE A 97 -11.49 -11.96 19.53
C ILE A 97 -10.08 -12.55 19.42
N GLY A 98 -9.20 -12.21 20.37
CA GLY A 98 -7.84 -12.74 20.48
C GLY A 98 -7.80 -14.21 20.93
N ARG A 99 -6.60 -14.78 21.01
CA ARG A 99 -6.34 -16.12 21.57
C ARG A 99 -6.89 -16.30 22.98
N SER A 100 -6.93 -15.26 23.81
CA SER A 100 -7.50 -15.33 25.16
C SER A 100 -9.03 -15.45 25.20
N GLY A 101 -9.71 -15.40 24.04
CA GLY A 101 -11.17 -15.44 23.96
C GLY A 101 -11.85 -14.14 24.38
N ARG A 102 -11.08 -13.08 24.67
CA ARG A 102 -11.58 -11.76 25.04
C ARG A 102 -11.55 -10.81 23.83
N PRO A 103 -12.58 -9.98 23.63
CA PRO A 103 -12.45 -8.85 22.71
C PRO A 103 -11.43 -7.87 23.29
N GLU A 104 -10.64 -7.26 22.41
CA GLU A 104 -9.78 -6.16 22.81
C GLU A 104 -10.63 -5.03 23.40
N ALA A 105 -10.31 -4.60 24.62
CA ALA A 105 -10.96 -3.45 25.23
C ALA A 105 -10.39 -2.17 24.58
N THR A 106 -11.23 -1.44 23.86
CA THR A 106 -10.87 -0.21 23.16
C THR A 106 -10.10 0.75 24.07
N GLY A 107 -8.89 1.16 23.66
CA GLY A 107 -8.09 2.17 24.37
C GLY A 107 -6.61 1.85 24.58
N GLN A 108 -6.13 0.66 24.20
CA GLN A 108 -4.72 0.28 24.32
C GLN A 108 -4.12 -0.06 22.94
N PHE A 109 -4.10 0.91 22.02
CA PHE A 109 -3.54 0.77 20.65
C PHE A 109 -2.06 0.35 20.61
N TYR A 110 -1.37 0.38 21.76
CA TYR A 110 0.03 -0.03 21.91
C TYR A 110 0.23 -1.06 23.05
N GLY A 111 -0.83 -1.73 23.50
CA GLY A 111 -0.72 -2.76 24.51
C GLY A 111 0.08 -3.94 23.99
N ILE A 112 1.21 -4.26 24.64
CA ILE A 112 2.00 -5.48 24.35
C ILE A 112 1.09 -6.73 24.37
N ASP A 113 0.06 -6.72 25.21
CA ASP A 113 -0.95 -7.77 25.28
C ASP A 113 -1.76 -7.90 23.99
N ALA A 114 -2.17 -6.80 23.35
CA ALA A 114 -2.89 -6.84 22.07
C ALA A 114 -2.01 -7.35 20.92
N LEU A 115 -0.70 -7.10 20.97
CA LEU A 115 0.27 -7.63 20.01
C LEU A 115 0.38 -9.16 20.11
N ASN A 116 0.53 -9.67 21.34
CA ASN A 116 0.67 -11.10 21.64
C ASN A 116 -0.54 -11.95 21.20
N GLU A 117 -1.74 -11.35 21.22
CA GLU A 117 -2.98 -12.01 20.79
C GLU A 117 -2.95 -12.36 19.30
N PHE A 118 -2.25 -11.58 18.47
CA PHE A 118 -2.21 -11.71 17.00
C PHE A 118 -0.80 -11.96 16.43
N ASP A 119 0.15 -12.39 17.25
CA ASP A 119 1.56 -12.62 16.86
C ASP A 119 1.73 -13.38 15.54
N LEU A 120 0.94 -14.44 15.31
CA LEU A 120 1.07 -15.25 14.09
C LEU A 120 0.77 -14.47 12.82
N LEU A 121 -0.17 -13.53 12.87
CA LEU A 121 -0.49 -12.66 11.75
C LEU A 121 0.67 -11.67 11.51
N PHE A 122 1.18 -11.05 12.57
CA PHE A 122 2.28 -10.10 12.45
C PHE A 122 3.57 -10.76 11.97
N GLU A 123 3.91 -11.94 12.48
CA GLU A 123 5.04 -12.72 11.99
C GLU A 123 4.84 -13.17 10.55
N TYR A 124 3.61 -13.52 10.16
CA TYR A 124 3.30 -13.82 8.76
C TYR A 124 3.60 -12.61 7.86
N VAL A 125 3.04 -11.43 8.18
CA VAL A 125 3.29 -10.17 7.44
C VAL A 125 4.77 -9.80 7.43
N ARG A 126 5.48 -10.00 8.54
CA ARG A 126 6.93 -9.77 8.64
C ARG A 126 7.72 -10.68 7.71
N LEU A 127 7.40 -11.97 7.66
CA LEU A 127 8.06 -12.94 6.80
C LEU A 127 7.83 -12.63 5.31
N LEU A 128 6.65 -12.09 4.96
CA LEU A 128 6.39 -11.65 3.57
C LEU A 128 7.40 -10.61 3.09
N ARG A 129 7.84 -9.70 3.98
CA ARG A 129 8.91 -8.74 3.66
C ARG A 129 10.21 -9.44 3.30
N SER A 130 10.57 -10.52 4.01
CA SER A 130 11.81 -11.26 3.74
C SER A 130 11.77 -12.05 2.43
N SER A 131 10.61 -12.59 2.06
CA SER A 131 10.44 -13.35 0.81
C SER A 131 10.30 -12.46 -0.43
N ALA A 132 9.82 -11.22 -0.28
CA ALA A 132 9.72 -10.24 -1.37
C ALA A 132 11.06 -9.54 -1.71
N VAL A 133 12.08 -9.66 -0.85
CA VAL A 133 13.41 -9.05 -1.07
C VAL A 133 14.21 -9.74 -2.17
N GLY A 134 13.80 -10.93 -2.63
CA GLY A 134 14.45 -11.66 -3.74
C GLY A 134 14.37 -10.96 -5.11
N HIS A 135 13.40 -10.07 -5.32
CA HIS A 135 13.26 -9.29 -6.55
C HIS A 135 12.85 -7.85 -6.22
N ARG A 136 13.86 -7.02 -5.87
CA ARG A 136 13.81 -5.54 -5.75
C ARG A 136 12.41 -4.93 -5.61
N CYS A 137 11.72 -5.25 -4.51
CA CYS A 137 10.53 -4.54 -4.08
C CYS A 137 10.93 -3.65 -2.90
N VAL A 138 11.07 -2.34 -3.19
CA VAL A 138 11.08 -1.21 -2.25
C VAL A 138 12.07 -1.30 -1.08
N ASN A 139 13.21 -0.60 -1.22
CA ASN A 139 14.06 -0.20 -0.10
C ASN A 139 13.33 0.86 0.76
N SER A 140 12.37 0.45 1.57
CA SER A 140 12.01 1.22 2.78
C SER A 140 12.60 0.49 3.98
N ARG A 141 13.69 1.04 4.51
CA ARG A 141 14.19 0.70 5.84
C ARG A 141 13.21 1.30 6.86
N ASN A 142 12.14 0.58 7.20
CA ASN A 142 11.47 0.83 8.48
C ASN A 142 12.27 0.08 9.55
N GLU A 143 13.07 0.84 10.28
CA GLU A 143 13.66 0.47 11.56
C GLU A 143 12.56 0.41 12.61
N SER A 144 12.41 -0.75 13.24
CA SER A 144 11.92 -0.82 14.60
C SER A 144 13.01 -0.23 15.49
N LEU A 145 12.59 0.69 16.36
CA LEU A 145 13.17 1.09 17.63
C LEU A 145 14.60 0.57 17.93
N THR A 146 15.49 1.52 18.21
CA THR A 146 16.90 1.43 18.63
C THR A 146 17.95 1.44 17.51
N ASN A 147 18.20 2.60 16.93
CA ASN A 147 19.56 3.12 16.79
C ASN A 147 19.55 4.64 16.69
N ARG A 148 19.72 5.31 17.85
CA ARG A 148 20.37 6.62 17.85
C ARG A 148 21.82 6.33 17.49
N ASP A 149 22.24 6.79 16.32
CA ASP A 149 23.62 6.96 15.85
C ASP A 149 23.74 6.44 14.41
N GLN A 150 23.28 7.22 13.42
CA GLN A 150 23.84 7.25 12.05
C GLN A 150 23.00 8.10 11.06
N PHE A 151 22.69 9.34 11.40
CA PHE A 151 22.30 10.32 10.39
C PHE A 151 22.78 11.71 10.78
N TYR A 152 24.01 12.07 10.41
CA TYR A 152 24.46 13.41 10.02
C TYR A 152 25.88 13.30 9.41
N PRO A 153 26.21 14.02 8.31
CA PRO A 153 27.53 14.62 8.17
C PRO A 153 27.72 15.78 9.15
#